data_AF-A0A165ILA1-F1
#
_entry.id   AF-A0A165ILA1-F1
#
_cell.length_a   1.000
_cell.length_b   1.000
_cell.length_c   1.000
_cell.angle_alpha   90.00
_cell.angle_beta   90.00
_cell.angle_gamma   90.00
#
_symmetry.space_group_name_H-M   'P 1'
#
loop_
_entity.id
_entity.type
_entity.pdbx_description
1 polymer ?
#
loop_
_entity_poly.entity_id
_entity_poly.type
_entity_poly.pdbx_seq_one_letter_code
_entity_poly.pdbx_strand_id
1 'polypeptide(L)'
;LCACGRGVDSDVFATVPTWEPLASLVTRLAISPIFPVTYADSVTQACKSHRTFTALRPKTEKAMKQCSKCRQVTYCGQECQKGDWKAHKKVC
;
A
#
# COMPACT_ATOMS: atom_id res chain seq x y z
N LEU A 1 6.87 -6.13 6.95
CA LEU A 1 5.56 -6.14 6.24
C LEU A 1 4.45 -6.21 7.28
N CYS A 2 3.36 -5.49 7.08
CA CYS A 2 2.28 -5.42 8.07
C CYS A 2 1.27 -6.57 7.92
N ALA A 3 0.94 -7.24 9.03
CA ALA A 3 -0.12 -8.26 9.10
C ALA A 3 -1.50 -7.74 8.66
N CYS A 4 -1.73 -6.43 8.78
CA CYS A 4 -2.97 -5.75 8.42
C CYS A 4 -3.35 -5.86 6.93
N GLY A 5 -2.41 -6.18 6.05
CA GLY A 5 -2.67 -6.32 4.62
C GLY A 5 -3.25 -7.68 4.22
N ARG A 6 -3.25 -8.68 5.12
CA ARG A 6 -3.72 -10.03 4.79
C ARG A 6 -5.23 -10.03 4.51
N GLY A 7 -5.62 -10.63 3.38
CA GLY A 7 -7.03 -10.76 2.99
C GLY A 7 -7.71 -9.45 2.62
N VAL A 8 -6.95 -8.37 2.41
CA VAL A 8 -7.49 -7.11 1.86
C VAL A 8 -7.55 -7.24 0.33
N ASP A 9 -8.69 -6.89 -0.26
CA ASP A 9 -8.96 -6.99 -1.71
C ASP A 9 -8.93 -8.44 -2.26
N SER A 10 -9.17 -9.44 -1.40
CA SER A 10 -9.24 -10.86 -1.80
C SER A 10 -10.37 -11.16 -2.78
N ASP A 11 -11.43 -10.34 -2.79
CA ASP A 11 -12.62 -10.53 -3.63
C ASP A 11 -12.30 -10.50 -5.13
N VAL A 12 -11.24 -9.77 -5.53
CA VAL A 12 -10.78 -9.72 -6.92
C VAL A 12 -10.29 -11.10 -7.38
N PHE A 13 -9.71 -11.89 -6.48
CA PHE A 13 -9.19 -13.23 -6.77
C PHE A 13 -10.32 -14.24 -7.04
N ALA A 14 -11.54 -13.98 -6.57
CA ALA A 14 -12.71 -14.80 -6.89
C ALA A 14 -13.18 -14.65 -8.34
N THR A 15 -12.71 -13.63 -9.06
CA THR A 15 -13.09 -13.40 -10.47
C THR A 15 -12.48 -14.45 -11.40
N VAL A 16 -11.34 -15.04 -11.00
CA VAL A 16 -10.63 -16.06 -11.80
C VAL A 16 -10.63 -17.37 -10.99
N PRO A 17 -11.32 -18.43 -11.45
CA PRO A 17 -11.46 -19.68 -10.67
C PRO A 17 -10.13 -20.31 -10.26
N THR A 18 -9.09 -20.14 -11.07
CA THR A 18 -7.74 -20.67 -10.77
C THR A 18 -7.05 -19.94 -9.61
N TRP A 19 -7.52 -18.75 -9.24
CA TRP A 19 -6.89 -17.89 -8.24
C TRP A 19 -7.58 -17.95 -6.87
N GLU A 20 -8.73 -18.61 -6.76
CA GLU A 20 -9.43 -18.83 -5.50
C GLU A 20 -8.55 -19.39 -4.37
N PRO A 21 -7.75 -20.46 -4.57
CA PRO A 21 -6.90 -20.98 -3.49
C PRO A 21 -5.82 -19.99 -3.04
N LEU A 22 -5.41 -19.09 -3.94
CA LEU A 22 -4.37 -18.10 -3.67
C LEU A 22 -4.89 -16.92 -2.83
N ALA A 23 -6.21 -16.69 -2.80
CA ALA A 23 -6.80 -15.55 -2.09
C ALA A 23 -6.41 -15.48 -0.61
N SER A 24 -6.25 -16.64 0.05
CA SER A 24 -5.85 -16.73 1.46
C SER A 24 -4.40 -16.28 1.74
N LEU A 25 -3.55 -16.34 0.73
CA LEU A 25 -2.12 -15.99 0.82
C LEU A 25 -1.84 -14.53 0.45
N VAL A 26 -2.84 -13.81 -0.06
CA VAL A 26 -2.68 -12.43 -0.53
C VAL A 26 -2.48 -11.47 0.64
N THR A 27 -1.43 -10.67 0.54
CA THR A 27 -1.16 -9.55 1.45
C THR A 27 -1.05 -8.27 0.65
N ARG A 28 -1.92 -7.29 0.94
CA ARG A 28 -1.82 -5.95 0.37
C ARG A 28 -0.59 -5.23 0.91
N LEU A 29 0.22 -4.70 0.00
CA LEU A 29 1.45 -3.99 0.31
C LEU A 29 1.47 -2.62 -0.37
N ALA A 30 2.03 -1.61 0.31
CA ALA A 30 2.32 -0.32 -0.31
C ALA A 30 3.68 -0.41 -1.01
N ILE A 31 3.67 -0.35 -2.34
CA ILE A 31 4.87 -0.28 -3.17
C ILE A 31 5.02 1.17 -3.62
N SER A 32 6.21 1.73 -3.47
CA SER A 32 6.51 3.05 -4.02
C SER A 32 6.24 3.06 -5.52
N PRO A 33 5.72 4.15 -6.10
CA PRO A 33 5.70 4.30 -7.56
C PRO A 33 7.02 3.87 -8.15
N ILE A 34 6.97 3.00 -9.16
CA ILE A 34 8.10 2.82 -10.05
C ILE A 34 8.29 4.19 -10.72
N PHE A 35 9.48 4.77 -10.55
CA PHE A 35 9.80 6.02 -11.25
C PHE A 35 9.72 5.74 -12.75
N PRO A 36 8.99 6.56 -13.52
CA PRO A 36 8.81 6.29 -14.93
C PRO A 36 10.15 6.32 -15.64
N VAL A 37 10.37 5.34 -16.51
CA VAL A 37 11.58 5.25 -17.31
C VAL A 37 11.28 5.86 -18.67
N THR A 38 11.94 6.97 -19.00
CA THR A 38 11.57 7.83 -20.14
C THR A 38 11.58 7.15 -21.51
N TYR A 39 12.30 6.04 -21.67
CA TYR A 39 12.30 5.26 -22.92
C TYR A 39 11.20 4.20 -22.99
N ALA A 40 10.69 3.73 -21.84
CA ALA A 40 9.69 2.67 -21.75
C ALA A 40 8.28 3.23 -21.52
N ASP A 41 8.20 4.35 -20.81
CA ASP A 41 6.94 4.98 -20.41
C ASP A 41 6.68 6.25 -21.21
N SER A 42 5.42 6.45 -21.63
CA SER A 42 4.96 7.69 -22.25
C SER A 42 4.85 8.81 -21.21
N VAL A 43 5.98 9.39 -20.79
CA VAL A 43 6.06 10.40 -19.71
C VAL A 43 5.44 11.76 -20.11
N THR A 44 5.28 12.02 -21.41
CA THR A 44 4.89 13.35 -21.92
C THR A 44 3.41 13.52 -22.22
N GLN A 45 2.59 12.47 -22.15
CA GLN A 45 1.14 12.64 -22.26
C GLN A 45 0.55 12.93 -20.89
N ALA A 46 0.21 14.20 -20.67
CA ALA A 46 -0.79 14.58 -19.68
C ALA A 46 -2.13 13.94 -20.10
N CYS A 47 -2.32 12.67 -19.78
CA CYS A 47 -3.55 11.94 -20.03
C CYS A 47 -4.65 12.58 -19.19
N LYS A 48 -5.52 13.36 -19.85
CA LYS A 48 -6.65 14.03 -19.19
C LYS A 48 -7.75 13.05 -18.75
N SER A 49 -7.77 11.80 -19.25
CA SER A 49 -8.75 10.77 -18.87
C SER A 49 -8.19 9.62 -18.04
N HIS A 50 -6.86 9.42 -18.02
CA HIS A 50 -6.22 8.51 -17.07
C HIS A 50 -5.85 9.34 -15.86
N ARG A 51 -6.53 9.12 -14.74
CA ARG A 51 -6.20 9.69 -13.43
C ARG A 51 -4.68 9.70 -13.31
N THR A 52 -4.08 10.89 -13.29
CA THR A 52 -2.64 11.03 -13.11
C THR A 52 -2.24 10.22 -11.88
N PHE A 53 -1.08 9.56 -11.93
CA PHE A 53 -0.62 8.70 -10.84
C PHE A 53 -0.59 9.44 -9.48
N THR A 54 -0.42 10.76 -9.51
CA THR A 54 -0.51 11.67 -8.36
C THR A 54 -1.93 11.87 -7.77
N ALA A 55 -2.97 11.45 -8.48
CA ALA A 55 -4.38 11.59 -8.14
C ALA A 55 -5.11 10.25 -7.90
N LEU A 56 -4.39 9.12 -7.87
CA LEU A 56 -4.89 7.86 -7.30
C LEU A 56 -4.85 7.96 -5.77
N ARG A 57 -5.66 8.87 -5.22
CA ARG A 57 -6.10 8.78 -3.83
C ARG A 57 -7.37 7.94 -3.81
N PRO A 58 -7.31 6.61 -3.57
CA PRO A 58 -8.53 5.83 -3.38
C PRO A 58 -9.37 6.49 -2.28
N LYS A 59 -10.63 6.80 -2.62
CA LYS A 59 -11.59 7.59 -1.81
C LYS A 59 -11.91 7.00 -0.43
N THR A 60 -11.30 5.87 -0.07
CA THR A 60 -11.53 5.08 1.15
C THR A 60 -10.21 4.66 1.83
N GLU A 61 -9.09 5.32 1.53
CA GLU A 61 -7.84 5.01 2.23
C GLU A 61 -7.89 5.54 3.66
N LYS A 62 -7.88 4.62 4.64
CA LYS A 62 -7.51 4.96 6.02
C LYS A 62 -6.18 5.69 5.95
N ALA A 63 -6.18 6.98 6.28
CA ALA A 63 -4.98 7.79 6.30
C ALA A 63 -3.91 7.09 7.15
N MET A 64 -2.80 6.74 6.52
CA MET A 64 -1.67 6.12 7.18
C MET A 64 -1.15 7.06 8.28
N LYS A 65 -0.92 6.54 9.49
CA LYS A 65 -0.54 7.32 10.66
C LYS A 65 0.97 7.20 10.88
N GLN A 66 1.66 8.31 10.98
CA GLN A 66 3.08 8.34 11.34
C GLN A 66 3.29 8.16 12.84
N CYS A 67 4.46 7.64 13.23
CA CYS A 67 4.86 7.63 14.64
C CYS A 67 4.84 9.05 15.21
N SER A 68 4.14 9.26 16.32
CA SER A 68 3.97 10.60 16.91
C SER A 68 5.27 11.23 17.41
N LYS A 69 6.29 10.41 17.74
CA LYS A 69 7.59 10.90 18.22
C LYS A 69 8.54 11.25 17.07
N CYS A 70 8.91 10.26 16.27
CA CYS A 70 9.97 10.43 15.28
C CYS A 70 9.46 10.84 13.89
N ARG A 71 8.19 10.56 13.59
CA ARG A 71 7.56 10.76 12.27
C ARG A 71 8.29 10.09 11.09
N GLN A 72 9.29 9.24 11.35
CA GLN A 72 10.08 8.55 10.32
C GLN A 72 9.39 7.29 9.78
N VAL A 73 8.60 6.61 10.61
CA VAL A 73 7.91 5.37 10.25
C VAL A 73 6.41 5.61 10.16
N THR A 74 5.81 5.05 9.12
CA THR A 74 4.37 5.18 8.83
C THR A 74 3.67 3.83 9.04
N TYR A 75 2.54 3.85 9.73
CA TYR A 75 1.77 2.67 10.09
C TYR A 75 0.35 2.73 9.51
N CYS A 76 -0.23 1.55 9.35
CA CYS A 76 -1.63 1.36 9.02
C CYS A 76 -2.60 2.02 10.04
N GLY A 77 -2.16 2.13 11.31
CA GLY A 77 -2.96 2.49 12.47
C GLY A 77 -2.19 2.21 13.78
N GLN A 78 -2.80 2.52 14.93
CA GLN A 78 -2.15 2.38 16.24
C GLN A 78 -1.86 0.92 16.62
N GLU A 79 -2.68 -0.03 16.21
CA GLU A 79 -2.47 -1.46 16.47
C GLU A 79 -1.15 -1.95 15.86
N CYS A 80 -0.88 -1.54 14.61
CA CYS A 80 0.38 -1.81 13.91
C CYS A 80 1.59 -1.17 14.63
N GLN A 81 1.43 0.05 15.14
CA GLN A 81 2.48 0.75 15.88
C GLN A 81 2.79 0.07 17.23
N LYS A 82 1.76 -0.36 17.97
CA LYS A 82 1.92 -1.03 19.27
C LYS A 82 2.60 -2.39 19.12
N GLY A 83 2.26 -3.15 18.07
CA GLY A 83 2.90 -4.43 17.76
C GLY A 83 4.39 -4.29 17.48
N ASP A 84 4.79 -3.27 16.72
CA ASP A 84 6.19 -3.01 16.37
C ASP A 84 6.96 -2.25 17.46
N TRP A 85 6.28 -1.68 18.47
CA TRP A 85 6.88 -0.78 19.46
C TRP A 85 8.09 -1.36 20.19
N LYS A 86 8.10 -2.67 20.47
CA LYS A 86 9.23 -3.33 21.15
C LYS A 86 10.53 -3.26 20.33
N ALA A 87 10.43 -3.34 18.99
CA ALA A 87 11.55 -3.20 18.08
C ALA A 87 11.82 -1.72 17.77
N HIS A 88 10.76 -0.98 17.42
CA HIS A 88 10.86 0.42 17.01
C HIS A 88 11.40 1.33 18.12
N LYS A 89 11.10 1.10 19.40
CA LYS A 89 11.56 1.93 20.52
C LYS A 89 13.09 2.12 20.59
N LYS A 90 13.88 1.17 20.05
CA LYS A 90 15.35 1.23 20.05
C LYS A 90 15.91 2.20 19.01
N VAL A 91 15.14 2.47 17.95
CA VAL A 91 15.55 3.27 16.77
C VAL A 91 14.66 4.51 16.59
N CYS A 92 13.54 4.59 17.33
CA CYS A 92 12.60 5.70 17.32
C CYS A 92 13.27 7.02 17.72
#